data_AF-A0A9E3FH00-F1
#
_entry.id   AF-A0A9E3FH00-F1
#
_cell.length_a   1.000
_cell.length_b   1.000
_cell.length_c   1.000
_cell.angle_alpha   90.00
_cell.angle_beta   90.00
_cell.angle_gamma   90.00
#
_symmetry.space_group_name_H-M   'P 1'
#
loop_
_entity.id
_entity.type
_entity.pdbx_description
1 polymer ?
#
loop_
_entity_poly.entity_id
_entity_poly.type
_entity_poly.pdbx_seq_one_letter_code
_entity_poly.pdbx_strand_id
1 'polypeptide(L)' 'MKKLVSLILSGKEFISADPLGPTALAGLSRLASRSPVLVNGVRLSAQELAELAEEARRTQRAVWVGAPRPDAAR' A
#
# COMPACT_ATOMS: atom_id res chain seq x y z
N MET A 1 13.28 0.05 20.12
CA MET A 1 13.40 0.25 18.66
C MET A 1 12.11 0.87 18.16
N LYS A 2 12.11 2.15 17.78
CA LYS A 2 10.92 2.81 17.23
C LYS A 2 10.70 2.25 15.81
N LYS A 3 9.66 1.43 15.63
CA LYS A 3 9.28 0.86 14.33
C LYS A 3 8.94 2.04 13.41
N LEU A 4 9.73 2.20 12.36
CA LEU A 4 9.55 3.24 11.34
C LEU A 4 8.17 3.13 10.72
N VAL A 5 7.58 4.28 10.43
CA VAL A 5 6.26 4.42 9.83
C VAL A 5 6.29 3.80 8.43
N SER A 6 5.67 2.63 8.26
CA SER A 6 5.69 1.86 7.00
C SER A 6 4.84 2.46 5.88
N LEU A 7 4.03 3.49 6.18
CA LEU A 7 3.11 4.11 5.23
C LEU A 7 2.93 5.59 5.59
N ILE A 8 3.35 6.48 4.70
CA ILE A 8 3.29 7.93 4.90
C ILE A 8 2.34 8.54 3.88
N LEU A 9 1.49 9.47 4.29
CA LEU A 9 0.70 10.29 3.36
C LEU A 9 1.50 11.55 3.00
N SER A 10 1.94 11.66 1.75
CA SER A 10 2.60 12.83 1.19
C SER A 10 1.69 13.49 0.16
N GLY A 11 1.14 14.66 0.51
CA GLY A 11 0.11 15.31 -0.31
C GLY A 11 -1.14 14.44 -0.44
N LYS A 12 -1.38 13.87 -1.63
CA LYS A 12 -2.52 12.98 -1.94
C LYS A 12 -2.09 11.53 -2.19
N GLU A 13 -0.85 11.20 -1.87
CA GLU A 13 -0.25 9.90 -2.18
C GLU A 13 0.25 9.20 -0.92
N PHE A 14 -0.04 7.91 -0.82
CA PHE A 14 0.54 7.03 0.18
C PHE A 14 1.86 6.47 -0.32
N ILE A 15 2.93 6.70 0.43
CA ILE A 15 4.27 6.20 0.14
C ILE A 15 4.63 5.12 1.16
N SER A 16 5.08 3.98 0.68
CA SER A 16 5.51 2.85 1.50
C SER A 16 6.84 2.31 1.03
N ALA A 17 7.81 2.25 1.94
CA ALA A 17 9.12 1.65 1.70
C ALA A 17 9.15 0.15 2.03
N ASP A 18 8.10 -0.36 2.68
CA ASP A 18 7.96 -1.75 3.11
C ASP A 18 6.78 -2.41 2.37
N PRO A 19 6.74 -3.74 2.24
CA PRO A 19 5.54 -4.40 1.73
C PRO A 19 4.37 -4.20 2.72
N LEU A 20 3.17 -4.01 2.17
CA LEU A 20 1.97 -3.72 2.94
C LEU A 20 1.29 -4.99 3.45
N GLY A 21 1.03 -5.01 4.75
CA GLY A 21 0.28 -6.09 5.39
C GLY A 21 -1.25 -5.96 5.19
N PRO A 22 -2.01 -7.03 5.51
CA PRO A 22 -3.45 -7.06 5.31
C PRO A 22 -4.23 -5.91 5.97
N THR A 23 -3.80 -5.48 7.16
CA THR A 23 -4.46 -4.40 7.91
C THR A 23 -4.30 -3.05 7.23
N ALA A 24 -3.10 -2.75 6.69
CA ALA A 24 -2.83 -1.51 5.98
C ALA A 24 -3.64 -1.46 4.67
N LEU A 25 -3.64 -2.56 3.91
CA LEU A 25 -4.41 -2.69 2.67
C LEU A 25 -5.92 -2.56 2.91
N ALA A 26 -6.45 -3.17 3.98
CA ALA A 26 -7.86 -3.03 4.34
C ALA A 26 -8.22 -1.59 4.76
N GLY A 27 -7.32 -0.88 5.45
CA GLY A 27 -7.48 0.54 5.77
C GLY A 27 -7.53 1.41 4.52
N LEU A 28 -6.59 1.18 3.59
CA LEU A 28 -6.54 1.85 2.29
C LEU A 28 -7.78 1.54 1.45
N SER A 29 -8.26 0.29 1.43
CA SER A 29 -9.49 -0.10 0.73
C SER A 29 -10.70 0.69 1.23
N ARG A 30 -10.84 0.85 2.56
CA ARG A 30 -11.89 1.68 3.16
C ARG A 30 -11.79 3.15 2.75
N LEU A 31 -10.58 3.71 2.74
CA LEU A 31 -10.32 5.06 2.26
C LEU A 31 -10.68 5.21 0.78
N ALA A 32 -10.39 4.18 -0.02
CA ALA A 32 -10.63 4.16 -1.45
C ALA A 32 -12.10 4.01 -1.84
N SER A 33 -13.01 3.79 -0.88
CA SER A 33 -14.45 3.62 -1.11
C SER A 33 -15.12 4.81 -1.80
N ARG A 34 -14.56 6.01 -1.66
CA ARG A 34 -15.09 7.25 -2.25
C ARG A 34 -14.30 7.72 -3.48
N SER A 35 -13.02 7.37 -3.56
CA SER A 35 -12.13 7.72 -4.67
C SER A 35 -10.93 6.78 -4.64
N PRO A 36 -10.38 6.36 -5.79
CA PRO A 36 -9.14 5.60 -5.82
C PRO A 36 -8.02 6.34 -5.07
N VAL A 37 -7.17 5.58 -4.39
CA VAL A 37 -5.99 6.08 -3.67
C VAL A 37 -4.73 5.88 -4.49
N LEU A 38 -3.77 6.78 -4.36
CA LEU A 38 -2.46 6.65 -4.99
C LEU A 38 -1.51 6.03 -3.97
N VAL A 39 -0.88 4.91 -4.31
CA VAL A 39 0.11 4.21 -3.47
C VAL A 39 1.36 3.95 -4.30
N ASN A 40 2.50 4.54 -3.93
CA ASN A 40 3.77 4.41 -4.67
C ASN A 40 3.61 4.61 -6.20
N GLY A 41 2.88 5.65 -6.59
CA GLY A 41 2.60 6.00 -7.99
C GLY A 41 1.51 5.16 -8.66
N VAL A 42 0.96 4.13 -7.99
CA VAL A 42 -0.10 3.28 -8.52
C VAL A 42 -1.45 3.69 -7.97
N ARG A 43 -2.39 3.97 -8.87
CA ARG A 43 -3.76 4.33 -8.50
C ARG A 43 -4.57 3.05 -8.31
N LEU A 44 -5.05 2.83 -7.10
CA LEU A 44 -5.80 1.64 -6.72
C LEU A 44 -7.22 1.97 -6.27
N SER A 45 -8.17 1.21 -6.77
CA SER A 45 -9.55 1.19 -6.31
C SER A 45 -9.70 0.45 -4.98
N ALA A 46 -10.86 0.61 -4.34
CA ALA A 46 -11.20 -0.12 -3.11
C ALA A 46 -11.18 -1.64 -3.31
N GLN A 47 -11.62 -2.12 -4.48
CA GLN A 47 -11.67 -3.53 -4.80
C GLN A 47 -10.27 -4.12 -4.94
N GLU A 48 -9.39 -3.50 -5.72
CA GLU A 48 -8.00 -3.97 -5.90
C GLU A 48 -7.27 -4.04 -4.54
N LEU A 49 -7.48 -3.06 -3.67
CA LEU A 49 -6.90 -3.08 -2.31
C LEU A 49 -7.48 -4.19 -1.44
N ALA A 50 -8.76 -4.51 -1.59
CA ALA A 50 -9.38 -5.62 -0.87
C ALA A 50 -8.83 -6.97 -1.35
N GLU A 51 -8.65 -7.14 -2.67
CA GLU A 51 -8.05 -8.32 -3.27
C GLU A 51 -6.61 -8.52 -2.80
N LEU A 52 -5.80 -7.47 -2.80
CA LEU A 52 -4.43 -7.51 -2.25
C LEU A 52 -4.43 -7.84 -0.75
N ALA A 53 -5.40 -7.33 0.02
CA ALA A 53 -5.52 -7.63 1.44
C ALA A 53 -5.87 -9.11 1.69
N GLU A 54 -6.76 -9.70 0.86
CA GLU A 54 -7.07 -11.13 0.93
C GLU A 54 -5.89 -12.00 0.50
N GLU A 55 -5.18 -11.62 -0.56
CA GLU A 55 -3.97 -12.34 -0.98
C GLU A 55 -2.91 -12.34 0.13
N ALA A 56 -2.71 -11.19 0.77
CA ALA A 56 -1.79 -11.06 1.90
C ALA A 56 -2.21 -11.92 3.11
N ARG A 57 -3.52 -12.05 3.36
CA ARG A 57 -4.05 -12.96 4.40
C ARG A 57 -3.81 -14.41 4.03
N ARG A 58 -4.18 -14.81 2.81
CA ARG A 58 -4.11 -16.19 2.32
C ARG A 58 -2.68 -16.71 2.30
N THR A 59 -1.74 -15.88 1.88
CA THR A 59 -0.31 -16.25 1.77
C THR A 59 0.50 -15.99 3.03
N GLN A 60 -0.09 -15.29 4.01
CA GLN A 60 0.61 -14.76 5.18
C GLN A 60 1.84 -13.92 4.82
N ARG A 61 1.83 -13.26 3.65
CA ARG A 61 2.93 -12.43 3.15
C ARG A 61 2.43 -11.01 2.87
N ALA A 62 3.24 -10.03 3.23
CA ALA A 62 2.98 -8.64 2.88
C ALA A 62 3.21 -8.42 1.37
N VAL A 63 2.47 -7.47 0.78
CA VAL A 63 2.42 -7.26 -0.67
C VAL A 63 3.05 -5.93 -1.05
N TRP A 64 3.91 -5.94 -2.07
CA TRP A 64 4.44 -4.72 -2.66
C TRP A 64 3.38 -4.07 -3.54
N VAL A 65 3.12 -2.79 -3.29
CA VAL A 65 2.23 -1.98 -4.11
C VAL A 65 3.06 -0.93 -4.83
N GLY A 66 2.96 -0.92 -6.16
CA GLY A 66 3.84 -0.14 -7.01
C GLY A 66 5.23 -0.74 -7.14
N ALA A 67 6.02 -0.17 -8.05
CA ALA A 67 7.40 -0.58 -8.17
C ALA A 67 8.13 -0.19 -6.88
N PRO A 68 8.86 -1.10 -6.20
CA PRO A 68 10.00 -0.64 -5.42
C PRO A 68 10.89 0.05 -6.45
N ARG A 69 11.14 1.36 -6.34
CA ARG A 69 12.19 1.97 -7.15
C ARG A 69 13.51 1.49 -6.53
N PRO A 70 14.26 0.56 -7.16
CA PRO A 70 15.53 0.12 -6.60
C PRO A 70 16.67 1.03 -7.09
N ASP A 71 16.48 1.81 -8.17
CA ASP A 71 17.60 2.42 -8.92
C ASP A 71 17.24 3.78 -9.58
N ALA A 72 16.58 4.70 -8.89
CA ALA A 72 16.33 6.04 -9.44
C ALA A 72 16.90 7.17 -8.57
N ALA A 73 18.14 7.02 -8.10
CA ALA A 73 19.13 8.09 -7.95
C ALA A 73 20.43 7.57 -7.32
N ARG A 74 21.40 7.25 -8.19
CA ARG A 74 22.87 7.18 -7.98
C ARG A 74 23.47 6.11 -7.06
#